data_AF-A0A2N1M5F4-F1
#
_entry.id   AF-A0A2N1M5F4-F1
#
_cell.length_a   1.000
_cell.length_b   1.000
_cell.length_c   1.000
_cell.angle_alpha   90.00
_cell.angle_beta   90.00
_cell.angle_gamma   90.00
#
_symmetry.space_group_name_H-M   'P 1'
#
loop_
_entity.id
_entity.type
_entity.pdbx_description
1 polymer ?
#
loop_
_entity_poly.entity_id
_entity_poly.type
_entity_poly.pdbx_seq_one_letter_code
_entity_poly.pdbx_strand_id
1 'polypeptide(L)'
;MSDTYPEYIEEFSIEISDFNPIGLTAYIFLPETLPKRNNGIINIQNNDDWCFGWNILGTLHPVKVHSERNPHQLYGAFVGELNMEDIPILVPISTPVYKKFEENNSEISLCVYKWYNKNKCLNFRYITERRGDEYKQINLLVITEDDRSHYCIIKDLHKLGPFLKPAPEVVQKLEEAKHNLLEIKEWETCMEKEYPKKKKAQKEYSKALSAINRKVKDHDHISDDGLDPSHYVSAPGMFNDSLYKSSGTELKLMTNMDEYLTVEKGIHGGMTMSSHRYAKANNPQCLDYESSKPNSWIMYENMNALYSGVMTQYMPTEILGKVDPEEVPDIQSIAPDADIGYTLEVDLEVPVHLHDYFTNYPLAPEKQIVPENWL
;
A
#
# COMPACT_ATOMS: atom_id res chain seq x y z
N MET A 1 11.47 12.69 -37.85
CA MET A 1 11.61 11.53 -38.74
C MET A 1 12.04 10.32 -37.93
N SER A 2 11.11 9.42 -37.61
CA SER A 2 11.23 7.96 -37.76
C SER A 2 9.90 7.38 -37.27
N ASP A 3 9.02 7.03 -38.21
CA ASP A 3 7.79 6.32 -37.93
C ASP A 3 8.13 4.90 -37.46
N THR A 4 7.72 4.55 -36.24
CA THR A 4 7.79 3.18 -35.72
C THR A 4 6.43 2.81 -35.12
N TYR A 5 5.46 2.55 -36.01
CA TYR A 5 4.25 1.82 -35.63
C TYR A 5 4.51 0.31 -35.74
N PRO A 6 4.17 -0.51 -34.73
CA PRO A 6 4.24 -1.97 -34.84
C PRO A 6 3.14 -2.49 -35.77
N GLU A 7 3.53 -3.24 -36.83
CA GLU A 7 2.64 -3.68 -37.92
C GLU A 7 1.79 -4.93 -37.58
N TYR A 8 2.03 -5.64 -36.47
CA TYR A 8 1.18 -6.75 -36.02
C TYR A 8 1.37 -7.07 -34.53
N ILE A 9 0.34 -7.68 -33.93
CA ILE A 9 0.30 -8.12 -32.52
C ILE A 9 0.60 -9.63 -32.49
N GLU A 10 1.66 -10.03 -31.79
CA GLU A 10 2.06 -11.45 -31.68
C GLU A 10 1.26 -12.23 -30.63
N GLU A 11 0.82 -11.59 -29.55
CA GLU A 11 0.03 -12.26 -28.51
C GLU A 11 -0.83 -11.27 -27.72
N PHE A 12 -2.00 -11.73 -27.29
CA PHE A 12 -2.95 -10.94 -26.49
C PHE A 12 -3.54 -11.83 -25.39
N SER A 13 -3.71 -11.30 -24.18
CA SER A 13 -4.43 -11.96 -23.10
C SER A 13 -5.40 -10.99 -22.43
N ILE A 14 -6.62 -11.48 -22.15
CA ILE A 14 -7.64 -10.77 -21.37
C ILE A 14 -7.76 -11.49 -20.03
N GLU A 15 -7.74 -10.73 -18.94
CA GLU A 15 -8.15 -11.22 -17.64
C GLU A 15 -9.48 -10.53 -17.23
N ILE A 16 -10.53 -11.35 -17.08
CA ILE A 16 -11.83 -10.95 -16.52
C ILE A 16 -11.85 -11.44 -15.07
N SER A 17 -12.24 -10.58 -14.12
CA SER A 17 -12.38 -10.95 -12.71
C SER A 17 -13.85 -11.13 -12.33
N ASP A 18 -14.17 -12.27 -11.69
CA ASP A 18 -15.52 -12.62 -11.26
C ASP A 18 -15.97 -11.87 -9.99
N PHE A 19 -17.25 -11.48 -9.97
CA PHE A 19 -17.99 -11.06 -8.78
C PHE A 19 -18.95 -12.19 -8.38
N ASN A 20 -18.56 -13.02 -7.41
CA ASN A 20 -19.42 -14.09 -6.90
C ASN A 20 -19.98 -13.77 -5.49
N PRO A 21 -21.31 -13.82 -5.29
CA PRO A 21 -21.91 -13.90 -3.97
C PRO A 21 -21.67 -15.31 -3.39
N ILE A 22 -20.71 -15.40 -2.46
CA ILE A 22 -20.23 -16.62 -1.80
C ILE A 22 -21.39 -17.32 -1.05
N GLY A 23 -21.67 -18.57 -1.38
CA GLY A 23 -22.78 -19.39 -0.86
C GLY A 23 -22.35 -20.72 -0.23
N LEU A 24 -23.09 -21.13 0.81
CA LEU A 24 -23.07 -22.39 1.57
C LEU A 24 -21.78 -22.72 2.36
N THR A 25 -21.83 -22.65 3.69
CA THR A 25 -20.74 -23.04 4.60
C THR A 25 -20.75 -24.55 4.84
N ALA A 26 -20.00 -25.31 4.03
CA ALA A 26 -19.55 -26.64 4.45
C ALA A 26 -18.23 -26.49 5.21
N TYR A 27 -17.97 -27.33 6.22
CA TYR A 27 -16.67 -27.37 6.90
C TYR A 27 -15.52 -27.38 5.87
N ILE A 28 -14.63 -26.38 5.96
CA ILE A 28 -13.45 -26.25 5.09
C ILE A 28 -12.24 -26.70 5.89
N PHE A 29 -11.41 -27.59 5.31
CA PHE A 29 -10.14 -27.96 5.92
C PHE A 29 -9.20 -26.75 5.98
N LEU A 30 -8.37 -26.65 7.02
CA LEU A 30 -7.37 -25.59 7.07
C LEU A 30 -6.44 -25.72 5.85
N PRO A 31 -6.25 -24.64 5.07
CA PRO A 31 -5.35 -24.63 3.92
C PRO A 31 -3.97 -25.18 4.26
N GLU A 32 -3.36 -25.93 3.33
CA GLU A 32 -2.04 -26.52 3.58
C GLU A 32 -0.94 -25.48 3.77
N THR A 33 -1.14 -24.30 3.19
CA THR A 33 -0.27 -23.13 3.33
C THR A 33 -0.30 -22.52 4.71
N LEU A 34 -1.36 -22.77 5.50
CA LEU A 34 -1.41 -22.32 6.89
C LEU A 34 -0.43 -23.17 7.72
N PRO A 35 0.31 -22.56 8.66
CA PRO A 35 1.30 -23.29 9.45
C PRO A 35 0.66 -24.40 10.31
N LYS A 36 0.67 -25.65 9.81
CA LYS A 36 0.09 -26.83 10.50
C LYS A 36 0.77 -27.13 11.85
N ARG A 37 2.00 -26.63 12.08
CA ARG A 37 2.80 -26.88 13.29
C ARG A 37 2.46 -25.99 14.50
N ASN A 38 1.64 -24.96 14.34
CA ASN A 38 1.31 -24.02 15.41
C ASN A 38 -0.15 -24.18 15.82
N ASN A 39 -0.39 -24.75 17.01
CA ASN A 39 -1.71 -24.98 17.66
C ASN A 39 -2.50 -23.69 17.99
N GLY A 40 -2.27 -22.59 17.27
CA GLY A 40 -2.89 -21.29 17.50
C GLY A 40 -4.27 -21.14 16.83
N ILE A 41 -4.70 -22.09 16.00
CA ILE A 41 -6.00 -22.06 15.33
C ILE A 41 -6.83 -23.28 15.75
N ILE A 42 -8.10 -23.08 16.11
CA ILE A 42 -9.10 -24.16 16.21
C ILE A 42 -10.03 -24.04 15.02
N ASN A 43 -10.12 -25.11 14.24
CA ASN A 43 -11.11 -25.22 13.18
C ASN A 43 -12.23 -26.15 13.66
N ILE A 44 -13.31 -25.57 14.21
CA ILE A 44 -14.46 -26.35 14.70
C ILE A 44 -15.14 -27.06 13.52
N GLN A 45 -15.38 -28.35 13.71
CA GLN A 45 -16.06 -29.24 12.77
C GLN A 45 -17.56 -29.18 13.01
N ASN A 46 -18.28 -28.47 12.14
CA ASN A 46 -19.72 -28.38 12.16
C ASN A 46 -20.31 -28.79 10.79
N ASN A 47 -21.51 -29.36 10.80
CA ASN A 47 -22.24 -29.82 9.61
C ASN A 47 -23.50 -28.98 9.36
N ASP A 48 -23.57 -27.79 9.96
CA ASP A 48 -24.69 -26.86 9.91
C ASP A 48 -24.22 -25.46 9.46
N ASP A 49 -25.16 -24.53 9.30
CA ASP A 49 -24.87 -23.15 8.86
C ASP A 49 -24.49 -22.21 10.02
N TRP A 50 -24.21 -22.76 11.21
CA TRP A 50 -23.95 -22.00 12.44
C TRP A 50 -22.46 -21.86 12.77
N CYS A 51 -21.59 -22.01 11.76
CA CYS A 51 -20.14 -21.93 11.90
C CYS A 51 -19.67 -20.69 12.68
N PHE A 52 -20.17 -19.50 12.33
CA PHE A 52 -19.80 -18.26 13.01
C PHE A 52 -20.09 -18.31 14.51
N GLY A 53 -21.30 -18.72 14.89
CA GLY A 53 -21.70 -18.81 16.29
C GLY A 53 -20.89 -19.86 17.06
N TRP A 54 -20.60 -21.03 16.45
CA TRP A 54 -19.85 -22.09 17.14
C TRP A 54 -18.44 -21.62 17.48
N ASN A 55 -17.80 -20.85 16.59
CA ASN A 55 -16.49 -20.27 16.84
C ASN A 55 -16.52 -19.19 17.94
N ILE A 56 -17.58 -18.41 18.03
CA ILE A 56 -17.76 -17.43 19.12
C ILE A 56 -17.94 -18.16 20.45
N LEU A 57 -18.86 -19.12 20.54
CA LEU A 57 -19.07 -19.90 21.76
C LEU A 57 -17.82 -20.69 22.17
N GLY A 58 -17.09 -21.26 21.20
CA GLY A 58 -15.83 -21.95 21.47
C GLY A 58 -14.72 -21.04 22.00
N THR A 59 -14.80 -19.73 21.72
CA THR A 59 -13.90 -18.72 22.29
C THR A 59 -14.34 -18.33 23.70
N LEU A 60 -15.64 -18.17 23.92
CA LEU A 60 -16.22 -17.80 25.22
C LEU A 60 -16.14 -18.93 26.25
N HIS A 61 -16.27 -20.17 25.80
CA HIS A 61 -16.31 -21.39 26.63
C HIS A 61 -15.20 -22.36 26.20
N PRO A 62 -13.92 -22.03 26.43
CA PRO A 62 -12.80 -22.82 25.90
C PRO A 62 -12.75 -24.21 26.52
N VAL A 63 -12.80 -25.24 25.67
CA VAL A 63 -12.64 -26.64 26.05
C VAL A 63 -11.19 -27.09 25.84
N LYS A 64 -10.62 -27.81 26.80
CA LYS A 64 -9.19 -28.21 26.74
C LYS A 64 -8.92 -29.41 25.83
N VAL A 65 -9.90 -30.30 25.66
CA VAL A 65 -9.74 -31.58 24.94
C VAL A 65 -10.78 -31.66 23.83
N HIS A 66 -10.34 -31.94 22.61
CA HIS A 66 -11.20 -32.09 21.43
C HIS A 66 -12.19 -30.93 21.20
N SER A 67 -11.75 -29.70 21.45
CA SER A 67 -12.56 -28.47 21.28
C SER A 67 -13.07 -28.27 19.85
N GLU A 68 -12.49 -28.97 18.88
CA GLU A 68 -12.88 -28.93 17.48
C GLU A 68 -14.09 -29.80 17.14
N ARG A 69 -14.54 -30.71 18.02
CA ARG A 69 -15.53 -31.74 17.68
C ARG A 69 -16.90 -31.50 18.31
N ASN A 70 -17.96 -31.91 17.63
CA ASN A 70 -19.34 -31.99 18.17
C ASN A 70 -19.82 -30.69 18.86
N PRO A 71 -19.86 -29.57 18.13
CA PRO A 71 -20.14 -28.25 18.73
C PRO A 71 -21.52 -28.17 19.40
N HIS A 72 -22.54 -28.86 18.89
CA HIS A 72 -23.85 -28.95 19.55
C HIS A 72 -23.77 -29.53 20.98
N GLN A 73 -22.89 -30.51 21.20
CA GLN A 73 -22.74 -31.12 22.52
C GLN A 73 -21.89 -30.24 23.44
N LEU A 74 -20.83 -29.64 22.91
CA LEU A 74 -19.90 -28.82 23.70
C LEU A 74 -20.49 -27.45 24.05
N TYR A 75 -21.23 -26.86 23.12
CA TYR A 75 -21.63 -25.45 23.17
C TYR A 75 -23.14 -25.23 23.09
N GLY A 76 -23.94 -26.27 22.80
CA GLY A 76 -25.39 -26.15 22.60
C GLY A 76 -26.14 -25.53 23.78
N ALA A 77 -25.66 -25.77 25.01
CA ALA A 77 -26.25 -25.17 26.22
C ALA A 77 -26.08 -23.64 26.28
N PHE A 78 -25.09 -23.09 25.57
CA PHE A 78 -24.74 -21.66 25.59
C PHE A 78 -25.28 -20.90 24.37
N VAL A 79 -26.02 -21.56 23.46
CA VAL A 79 -26.58 -20.90 22.26
C VAL A 79 -27.44 -19.68 22.61
N GLY A 80 -28.17 -19.74 23.74
CA GLY A 80 -28.98 -18.63 24.24
C GLY A 80 -28.18 -17.44 24.77
N GLU A 81 -26.86 -17.55 24.93
CA GLU A 81 -26.00 -16.42 25.35
C GLU A 81 -25.67 -15.47 24.20
N LEU A 82 -25.83 -15.90 22.95
CA LEU A 82 -25.58 -15.06 21.77
C LEU A 82 -26.88 -14.52 21.21
N ASN A 83 -26.97 -13.20 21.11
CA ASN A 83 -28.05 -12.55 20.39
C ASN A 83 -27.71 -12.46 18.89
N MET A 84 -28.33 -13.35 18.11
CA MET A 84 -28.18 -13.44 16.65
C MET A 84 -29.36 -12.80 15.90
N GLU A 85 -30.17 -11.96 16.56
CA GLU A 85 -31.31 -11.28 15.93
C GLU A 85 -30.85 -10.38 14.77
N ASP A 86 -31.56 -10.40 13.64
CA ASP A 86 -31.19 -9.70 12.39
C ASP A 86 -29.81 -10.07 11.80
N ILE A 87 -29.13 -11.09 12.32
CA ILE A 87 -27.90 -11.62 11.72
C ILE A 87 -28.28 -12.71 10.71
N PRO A 88 -27.87 -12.62 9.44
CA PRO A 88 -28.17 -13.64 8.46
C PRO A 88 -27.56 -15.00 8.88
N ILE A 89 -28.37 -16.05 8.79
CA ILE A 89 -27.90 -17.43 8.82
C ILE A 89 -26.98 -17.60 7.60
N LEU A 90 -25.79 -18.20 7.80
CA LEU A 90 -24.61 -18.01 6.94
C LEU A 90 -24.06 -16.58 7.02
N VAL A 91 -23.35 -16.28 8.10
CA VAL A 91 -22.79 -14.95 8.35
C VAL A 91 -21.77 -14.57 7.26
N PRO A 92 -22.08 -13.61 6.36
CA PRO A 92 -21.19 -13.25 5.27
C PRO A 92 -19.99 -12.47 5.77
N ILE A 93 -18.95 -12.40 4.95
CA ILE A 93 -17.73 -11.66 5.26
C ILE A 93 -17.97 -10.15 5.07
N SER A 94 -18.70 -9.53 5.99
CA SER A 94 -19.30 -8.20 5.84
C SER A 94 -19.20 -7.35 7.10
N THR A 95 -18.55 -6.19 6.99
CA THR A 95 -18.39 -5.22 8.09
C THR A 95 -19.73 -4.80 8.71
N PRO A 96 -20.79 -4.45 7.95
CA PRO A 96 -22.11 -4.16 8.52
C PRO A 96 -22.67 -5.28 9.40
N VAL A 97 -22.47 -6.55 9.01
CA VAL A 97 -22.99 -7.69 9.78
C VAL A 97 -22.22 -7.86 11.10
N TYR A 98 -20.90 -7.67 11.08
CA TYR A 98 -20.08 -7.70 12.30
C TYR A 98 -20.44 -6.59 13.29
N LYS A 99 -20.67 -5.38 12.80
CA LYS A 99 -21.13 -4.25 13.63
C LYS A 99 -22.47 -4.55 14.30
N LYS A 100 -23.45 -5.03 13.51
CA LYS A 100 -24.77 -5.42 14.04
C LYS A 100 -24.66 -6.54 15.07
N PHE A 101 -23.79 -7.53 14.85
CA PHE A 101 -23.55 -8.59 15.82
C PHE A 101 -22.99 -8.04 17.15
N GLU A 102 -22.03 -7.12 17.08
CA GLU A 102 -21.48 -6.46 18.26
C GLU A 102 -22.51 -5.57 18.96
N GLU A 103 -23.39 -4.87 18.24
CA GLU A 103 -24.51 -4.11 18.82
C GLU A 103 -25.46 -5.01 19.63
N ASN A 104 -25.79 -6.18 19.08
CA ASN A 104 -26.61 -7.17 19.77
C ASN A 104 -25.91 -7.79 20.99
N ASN A 105 -24.57 -7.81 21.01
CA ASN A 105 -23.75 -8.44 22.04
C ASN A 105 -22.70 -7.44 22.57
N SER A 106 -23.14 -6.49 23.40
CA SER A 106 -22.34 -5.33 23.82
C SER A 106 -21.05 -5.66 24.58
N GLU A 107 -20.96 -6.83 25.21
CA GLU A 107 -19.76 -7.30 25.92
C GLU A 107 -18.68 -7.89 25.00
N ILE A 108 -18.97 -8.11 23.72
CA ILE A 108 -18.04 -8.77 22.79
C ILE A 108 -17.24 -7.73 21.99
N SER A 109 -15.95 -7.99 21.83
CA SER A 109 -15.01 -7.26 20.97
C SER A 109 -14.51 -8.23 19.89
N LEU A 110 -14.92 -8.01 18.63
CA LEU A 110 -14.66 -8.90 17.51
C LEU A 110 -13.52 -8.40 16.61
N CYS A 111 -12.56 -9.28 16.33
CA CYS A 111 -11.52 -9.09 15.33
C CYS A 111 -11.58 -10.26 14.33
N VAL A 112 -11.77 -9.96 13.05
CA VAL A 112 -11.86 -10.96 11.97
C VAL A 112 -10.68 -10.77 11.00
N TYR A 113 -9.96 -11.85 10.76
CA TYR A 113 -8.81 -11.93 9.86
C TYR A 113 -9.16 -12.81 8.66
N LYS A 114 -8.56 -12.56 7.50
CA LYS A 114 -8.71 -13.41 6.30
C LYS A 114 -7.34 -13.93 5.86
N TRP A 115 -7.26 -15.24 5.62
CA TRP A 115 -6.07 -15.87 5.06
C TRP A 115 -6.10 -15.86 3.53
N TYR A 116 -5.00 -15.44 2.92
CA TYR A 116 -4.82 -15.45 1.46
C TYR A 116 -3.82 -16.54 1.06
N ASN A 117 -4.32 -17.63 0.48
CA ASN A 117 -3.50 -18.79 0.08
C ASN A 117 -2.35 -18.42 -0.87
N LYS A 118 -2.62 -17.57 -1.88
CA LYS A 118 -1.61 -17.16 -2.89
C LYS A 118 -0.42 -16.43 -2.24
N ASN A 119 -0.71 -15.48 -1.35
CA ASN A 119 0.29 -14.59 -0.76
C ASN A 119 0.81 -15.08 0.60
N LYS A 120 0.28 -16.21 1.09
CA LYS A 120 0.55 -16.77 2.43
C LYS A 120 0.49 -15.70 3.53
N CYS A 121 -0.50 -14.82 3.47
CA CYS A 121 -0.60 -13.68 4.38
C CYS A 121 -1.97 -13.58 5.05
N LEU A 122 -1.96 -12.98 6.24
CA LEU A 122 -3.11 -12.70 7.07
C LEU A 122 -3.42 -11.21 7.02
N ASN A 123 -4.60 -10.84 6.51
CA ASN A 123 -5.07 -9.46 6.52
C ASN A 123 -6.23 -9.30 7.48
N PHE A 124 -6.34 -8.09 8.04
CA PHE A 124 -7.51 -7.67 8.78
C PHE A 124 -8.70 -7.52 7.84
N ARG A 125 -9.83 -8.11 8.22
CA ARG A 125 -11.12 -7.92 7.54
C ARG A 125 -12.07 -7.07 8.37
N TYR A 126 -11.99 -7.21 9.68
CA TYR A 126 -12.73 -6.39 10.64
C TYR A 126 -11.91 -6.26 11.91
N ILE A 127 -11.74 -5.04 12.39
CA ILE A 127 -11.18 -4.76 13.72
C ILE A 127 -12.20 -3.86 14.40
N THR A 128 -12.80 -4.35 15.48
CA THR A 128 -13.67 -3.53 16.31
C THR A 128 -12.92 -2.34 16.92
N GLU A 129 -13.62 -1.28 17.27
CA GLU A 129 -13.08 -0.16 18.04
C GLU A 129 -13.18 -0.38 19.56
N ARG A 130 -13.89 -1.43 20.00
CA ARG A 130 -14.03 -1.78 21.43
C ARG A 130 -12.69 -2.24 22.01
N ARG A 131 -12.21 -1.55 23.04
CA ARG A 131 -10.92 -1.77 23.72
C ARG A 131 -11.15 -1.75 25.23
N GLY A 132 -10.42 -2.59 25.96
CA GLY A 132 -10.49 -2.67 27.42
C GLY A 132 -10.77 -4.09 27.92
N ASP A 133 -10.45 -4.34 29.18
CA ASP A 133 -10.60 -5.65 29.83
C ASP A 133 -12.08 -6.00 30.12
N GLU A 134 -12.98 -5.02 30.01
CA GLU A 134 -14.42 -5.21 30.13
C GLU A 134 -15.04 -5.97 28.95
N TYR A 135 -14.34 -6.03 27.80
CA TYR A 135 -14.83 -6.73 26.62
C TYR A 135 -14.19 -8.12 26.48
N LYS A 136 -15.02 -9.10 26.13
CA LYS A 136 -14.57 -10.45 25.76
C LYS A 136 -14.02 -10.40 24.34
N GLN A 137 -12.70 -10.45 24.23
CA GLN A 137 -12.01 -10.37 22.94
C GLN A 137 -12.11 -11.69 22.16
N ILE A 138 -12.60 -11.60 20.93
CA ILE A 138 -12.77 -12.75 20.02
C ILE A 138 -11.98 -12.49 18.74
N ASN A 139 -11.00 -13.35 18.48
CA ASN A 139 -10.20 -13.31 17.25
C ASN A 139 -10.61 -14.48 16.35
N LEU A 140 -11.17 -14.17 15.18
CA LEU A 140 -11.61 -15.16 14.19
C LEU A 140 -10.76 -15.11 12.94
N LEU A 141 -10.43 -16.27 12.38
CA LEU A 141 -9.87 -16.42 11.05
C LEU A 141 -10.97 -16.87 10.08
N VAL A 142 -11.05 -16.24 8.92
CA VAL A 142 -11.89 -16.68 7.81
C VAL A 142 -11.01 -17.30 6.74
N ILE A 143 -11.38 -18.52 6.35
CA ILE A 143 -10.83 -19.23 5.20
C ILE A 143 -11.90 -19.33 4.12
N THR A 144 -11.48 -19.27 2.87
CA THR A 144 -12.36 -19.38 1.70
C THR A 144 -11.81 -20.43 0.74
N GLU A 145 -12.67 -21.30 0.26
CA GLU A 145 -12.37 -22.31 -0.75
C GLU A 145 -13.52 -22.28 -1.77
N ASP A 146 -13.19 -21.98 -3.02
CA ASP A 146 -14.16 -21.66 -4.09
C ASP A 146 -15.17 -20.60 -3.61
N ASP A 147 -16.47 -20.90 -3.72
CA ASP A 147 -17.57 -20.03 -3.28
C ASP A 147 -18.00 -20.28 -1.83
N ARG A 148 -17.18 -20.99 -1.03
CA ARG A 148 -17.49 -21.30 0.37
C ARG A 148 -16.56 -20.53 1.32
N SER A 149 -17.09 -20.15 2.47
CA SER A 149 -16.31 -19.54 3.55
C SER A 149 -16.52 -20.28 4.87
N HIS A 150 -15.50 -20.31 5.71
CA HIS A 150 -15.56 -20.95 7.02
C HIS A 150 -14.79 -20.13 8.06
N TYR A 151 -15.34 -20.03 9.28
CA TYR A 151 -14.71 -19.34 10.41
C TYR A 151 -13.92 -20.33 11.27
N CYS A 152 -12.81 -19.87 11.81
CA CYS A 152 -11.94 -20.59 12.73
C CYS A 152 -11.57 -19.68 13.90
N ILE A 153 -11.28 -20.24 15.07
CA ILE A 153 -10.83 -19.50 16.24
C ILE A 153 -9.32 -19.27 16.16
N ILE A 154 -8.86 -18.06 16.43
CA ILE A 154 -7.45 -17.75 16.69
C ILE A 154 -7.24 -17.74 18.21
N LYS A 155 -6.67 -18.81 18.75
CA LYS A 155 -6.29 -18.95 20.17
C LYS A 155 -5.10 -18.08 20.56
N ASP A 156 -4.18 -17.88 19.64
CA ASP A 156 -2.90 -17.23 19.91
C ASP A 156 -2.44 -16.45 18.66
N LEU A 157 -2.70 -15.15 18.67
CA LEU A 157 -2.39 -14.26 17.56
C LEU A 157 -0.86 -14.11 17.36
N HIS A 158 -0.04 -14.26 18.41
CA HIS A 158 1.41 -14.13 18.30
C HIS A 158 2.01 -15.18 17.36
N LYS A 159 1.40 -16.39 17.31
CA LYS A 159 1.80 -17.46 16.39
C LYS A 159 1.48 -17.15 14.92
N LEU A 160 0.62 -16.17 14.67
CA LEU A 160 0.26 -15.68 13.34
C LEU A 160 0.90 -14.31 13.02
N GLY A 161 1.61 -13.72 13.99
CA GLY A 161 2.39 -12.49 13.89
C GLY A 161 3.19 -12.34 12.60
N PRO A 162 4.01 -13.33 12.20
CA PRO A 162 4.82 -13.25 10.98
C PRO A 162 4.02 -13.09 9.68
N PHE A 163 2.72 -13.36 9.70
CA PHE A 163 1.85 -13.29 8.52
C PHE A 163 0.93 -12.07 8.53
N LEU A 164 0.90 -11.28 9.62
CA LEU A 164 0.08 -10.08 9.77
C LEU A 164 0.65 -8.90 8.98
N LYS A 165 -0.12 -8.36 8.05
CA LYS A 165 0.19 -7.07 7.39
C LYS A 165 -0.44 -5.92 8.19
N PRO A 166 0.26 -4.79 8.44
CA PRO A 166 -0.27 -3.69 9.25
C PRO A 166 -1.53 -3.07 8.63
N ALA A 167 -2.43 -2.59 9.48
CA ALA A 167 -3.68 -1.97 9.08
C ALA A 167 -3.41 -0.66 8.30
N PRO A 168 -4.15 -0.38 7.22
CA PRO A 168 -3.97 0.82 6.40
C PRO A 168 -4.02 2.14 7.19
N GLU A 169 -4.82 2.20 8.26
CA GLU A 169 -4.97 3.38 9.13
C GLU A 169 -3.70 3.70 9.95
N VAL A 170 -2.91 2.69 10.31
CA VAL A 170 -1.63 2.88 11.00
C VAL A 170 -0.60 3.46 10.04
N VAL A 171 -0.65 3.03 8.78
CA VAL A 171 0.16 3.59 7.69
C VAL A 171 -0.25 5.04 7.43
N GLN A 172 -1.54 5.35 7.49
CA GLN A 172 -2.07 6.70 7.33
C GLN A 172 -1.65 7.65 8.46
N LYS A 173 -1.70 7.22 9.74
CA LYS A 173 -1.21 8.03 10.88
C LYS A 173 0.28 8.34 10.79
N LEU A 174 1.06 7.44 10.20
CA LEU A 174 2.48 7.66 9.93
C LEU A 174 2.68 8.74 8.87
N GLU A 175 1.85 8.76 7.82
CA GLU A 175 1.84 9.81 6.80
C GLU A 175 1.31 11.15 7.35
N GLU A 176 0.33 11.15 8.25
CA GLU A 176 -0.15 12.36 8.94
C GLU A 176 0.92 12.96 9.87
N ALA A 177 1.66 12.14 10.62
CA ALA A 177 2.77 12.63 11.45
C ALA A 177 3.89 13.26 10.61
N LYS A 178 4.14 12.71 9.42
CA LYS A 178 5.04 13.27 8.40
C LYS A 178 4.51 14.59 7.82
N HIS A 179 3.19 14.72 7.66
CA HIS A 179 2.54 15.95 7.21
C HIS A 179 2.59 17.08 8.28
N ASN A 180 2.34 16.76 9.55
CA ASN A 180 2.43 17.74 10.65
C ASN A 180 3.86 18.30 10.82
N LEU A 181 4.89 17.54 10.47
CA LEU A 181 6.27 18.00 10.43
C LEU A 181 6.53 18.97 9.26
N LEU A 182 5.79 18.82 8.15
CA LEU A 182 5.80 19.78 7.03
C LEU A 182 5.13 21.10 7.41
N GLU A 183 4.01 21.07 8.16
CA GLU A 183 3.35 22.30 8.63
C GLU A 183 4.22 23.11 9.60
N ILE A 184 5.01 22.44 10.46
CA ILE A 184 5.99 23.13 11.32
C ILE A 184 7.05 23.86 10.48
N LYS A 185 7.43 23.29 9.32
CA LYS A 185 8.33 23.89 8.32
C LYS A 185 7.68 25.11 7.63
N GLU A 186 6.37 25.09 7.39
CA GLU A 186 5.61 26.24 6.85
C GLU A 186 5.44 27.36 7.91
N TRP A 187 5.38 27.01 9.19
CA TRP A 187 5.42 27.97 10.30
C TRP A 187 6.79 28.65 10.44
N GLU A 188 7.88 27.91 10.14
CA GLU A 188 9.26 28.41 10.13
C GLU A 188 9.53 29.42 9.01
N THR A 189 8.69 29.48 7.98
CA THR A 189 8.78 30.51 6.93
C THR A 189 8.30 31.89 7.41
N CYS A 190 7.73 31.99 8.63
CA CYS A 190 7.16 33.24 9.16
C CYS A 190 7.97 33.98 10.24
N MET A 191 8.98 33.42 10.94
CA MET A 191 9.75 34.22 11.92
C MET A 191 11.15 33.68 12.24
N GLU A 192 12.12 34.61 12.25
CA GLU A 192 13.55 34.48 12.64
C GLU A 192 13.82 34.16 14.13
N LYS A 193 12.86 33.63 14.87
CA LYS A 193 13.04 33.31 16.31
C LYS A 193 12.78 31.84 16.56
N GLU A 194 13.80 30.99 16.40
CA GLU A 194 14.13 29.89 17.32
C GLU A 194 15.24 28.94 16.78
N TYR A 195 16.44 29.50 16.61
CA TYR A 195 17.70 28.76 16.43
C TYR A 195 17.93 27.56 17.41
N PRO A 196 17.42 27.53 18.66
CA PRO A 196 17.58 26.39 19.57
C PRO A 196 16.78 25.13 19.18
N LYS A 197 15.60 25.27 18.53
CA LYS A 197 14.76 24.12 18.15
C LYS A 197 15.33 23.36 16.96
N LYS A 198 15.82 24.08 15.94
CA LYS A 198 16.53 23.50 14.78
C LYS A 198 17.72 22.61 15.19
N LYS A 199 18.53 23.09 16.15
CA LYS A 199 19.70 22.35 16.67
C LYS A 199 19.32 21.10 17.46
N LYS A 200 18.17 21.13 18.16
CA LYS A 200 17.63 19.96 18.87
C LYS A 200 17.09 18.91 17.88
N ALA A 201 16.35 19.35 16.86
CA ALA A 201 15.82 18.49 15.81
C ALA A 201 16.93 17.81 14.98
N GLN A 202 17.97 18.55 14.59
CA GLN A 202 19.14 18.00 13.88
C GLN A 202 19.86 16.93 14.72
N LYS A 203 19.97 17.14 16.05
CA LYS A 203 20.60 16.18 16.96
C LYS A 203 19.77 14.92 17.15
N GLU A 204 18.45 15.03 17.19
CA GLU A 204 17.54 13.88 17.28
C GLU A 204 17.49 13.09 15.97
N TYR A 205 17.49 13.77 14.82
CA TYR A 205 17.61 13.16 13.49
C TYR A 205 18.91 12.35 13.35
N SER A 206 20.06 12.94 13.72
CA SER A 206 21.36 12.27 13.70
C SER A 206 21.40 11.05 14.65
N LYS A 207 20.77 11.13 15.83
CA LYS A 207 20.62 9.98 16.74
C LYS A 207 19.75 8.87 16.16
N ALA A 208 18.59 9.20 15.58
CA ALA A 208 17.70 8.22 14.96
C ALA A 208 18.38 7.47 13.79
N LEU A 209 19.14 8.20 12.97
CA LEU A 209 19.98 7.63 11.90
C LEU A 209 21.02 6.64 12.43
N SER A 210 21.75 7.00 13.49
CA SER A 210 22.74 6.09 14.11
C SER A 210 22.13 4.80 14.68
N ALA A 211 20.86 4.84 15.11
CA ALA A 211 20.15 3.68 15.65
C ALA A 211 19.68 2.72 14.55
N ILE A 212 19.32 3.24 13.37
CA ILE A 212 18.96 2.46 12.17
C ILE A 212 20.18 1.71 11.64
N ASN A 213 21.35 2.37 11.58
CA ASN A 213 22.61 1.77 11.12
C ASN A 213 23.09 0.57 11.95
N ARG A 214 22.61 0.41 13.19
CA ARG A 214 23.02 -0.70 14.08
C ARG A 214 22.26 -2.02 13.82
N LYS A 215 21.19 -2.00 13.01
CA LYS A 215 20.38 -3.19 12.69
C LYS A 215 20.70 -3.84 11.35
N VAL A 216 21.61 -3.26 10.56
CA VAL A 216 22.08 -3.85 9.31
C VAL A 216 23.35 -4.64 9.60
N LYS A 217 23.20 -5.81 10.22
CA LYS A 217 24.18 -6.89 10.14
C LYS A 217 23.50 -8.21 10.50
N ASP A 218 23.73 -9.16 9.60
CA ASP A 218 23.57 -10.60 9.72
C ASP A 218 22.30 -11.24 9.11
N HIS A 219 22.55 -11.95 8.00
CA HIS A 219 22.04 -13.28 7.60
C HIS A 219 21.21 -13.45 6.31
N ASP A 220 21.75 -14.40 5.51
CA ASP A 220 21.31 -15.25 4.39
C ASP A 220 19.94 -15.99 4.59
N HIS A 221 19.11 -16.41 3.62
CA HIS A 221 19.09 -16.54 2.15
C HIS A 221 17.61 -16.59 1.66
N ILE A 222 17.31 -16.20 0.39
CA ILE A 222 16.53 -16.99 -0.61
C ILE A 222 16.91 -16.51 -2.04
N SER A 223 17.76 -17.33 -2.66
CA SER A 223 17.96 -17.66 -4.09
C SER A 223 17.68 -16.68 -5.25
N ASP A 224 18.14 -15.43 -5.22
CA ASP A 224 18.82 -14.80 -6.38
C ASP A 224 19.68 -13.61 -5.95
N ASP A 225 19.19 -12.82 -4.99
CA ASP A 225 19.93 -11.77 -4.30
C ASP A 225 20.28 -12.17 -2.85
N GLY A 226 19.78 -13.29 -2.31
CA GLY A 226 20.12 -13.76 -0.96
C GLY A 226 19.62 -12.86 0.16
N LEU A 227 18.55 -12.08 -0.08
CA LEU A 227 17.85 -11.29 0.93
C LEU A 227 16.64 -12.06 1.44
N ASP A 228 16.43 -12.13 2.76
CA ASP A 228 15.23 -12.73 3.34
C ASP A 228 14.18 -11.63 3.60
N PRO A 229 12.99 -11.68 2.96
CA PRO A 229 11.89 -10.74 3.21
C PRO A 229 11.51 -10.59 4.69
N SER A 230 11.76 -11.61 5.53
CA SER A 230 11.47 -11.60 6.96
C SER A 230 12.32 -10.60 7.75
N HIS A 231 13.47 -10.18 7.21
CA HIS A 231 14.36 -9.18 7.81
C HIS A 231 13.95 -7.73 7.48
N TYR A 232 12.95 -7.53 6.64
CA TYR A 232 12.54 -6.21 6.18
C TYR A 232 11.18 -5.79 6.75
N VAL A 233 11.13 -4.54 7.22
CA VAL A 233 9.89 -3.92 7.73
C VAL A 233 8.89 -3.64 6.59
N SER A 234 9.37 -3.48 5.36
CA SER A 234 8.55 -3.15 4.20
C SER A 234 9.14 -3.69 2.89
N ALA A 235 8.28 -3.91 1.89
CA ALA A 235 8.71 -4.33 0.55
C ALA A 235 9.66 -3.30 -0.13
N PRO A 236 9.47 -1.98 -0.02
CA PRO A 236 10.45 -1.01 -0.50
C PRO A 236 11.82 -1.13 0.17
N GLY A 237 11.87 -1.46 1.46
CA GLY A 237 13.13 -1.68 2.17
C GLY A 237 13.89 -2.88 1.60
N MET A 238 13.20 -3.99 1.37
CA MET A 238 13.79 -5.17 0.72
C MET A 238 14.21 -4.88 -0.73
N PHE A 239 13.38 -4.16 -1.47
CA PHE A 239 13.66 -3.78 -2.86
C PHE A 239 14.90 -2.89 -2.96
N ASN A 240 15.06 -1.92 -2.06
CA ASN A 240 16.26 -1.09 -2.01
C ASN A 240 17.52 -1.91 -1.76
N ASP A 241 17.49 -2.83 -0.79
CA ASP A 241 18.65 -3.69 -0.52
C ASP A 241 18.94 -4.65 -1.68
N SER A 242 17.90 -5.15 -2.36
CA SER A 242 18.03 -5.96 -3.57
C SER A 242 18.69 -5.18 -4.71
N LEU A 243 18.26 -3.93 -4.89
CA LEU A 243 18.84 -2.99 -5.84
C LEU A 243 20.32 -2.73 -5.52
N TYR A 244 20.68 -2.43 -4.28
CA TYR A 244 22.08 -2.20 -3.90
C TYR A 244 22.95 -3.44 -4.09
N LYS A 245 22.43 -4.62 -3.73
CA LYS A 245 23.17 -5.87 -3.84
C LYS A 245 23.39 -6.30 -5.29
N SER A 246 22.38 -6.14 -6.14
CA SER A 246 22.46 -6.49 -7.56
C SER A 246 23.29 -5.49 -8.38
N SER A 247 23.17 -4.20 -8.09
CA SER A 247 23.92 -3.15 -8.80
C SER A 247 25.35 -2.98 -8.32
N GLY A 248 25.68 -3.40 -7.09
CA GLY A 248 26.96 -3.10 -6.43
C GLY A 248 27.19 -1.60 -6.21
N THR A 249 26.18 -0.77 -6.41
CA THR A 249 26.27 0.69 -6.35
C THR A 249 26.04 1.17 -4.92
N GLU A 250 26.90 2.08 -4.46
CA GLU A 250 26.78 2.73 -3.16
C GLU A 250 26.17 4.13 -3.33
N LEU A 251 24.97 4.36 -2.77
CA LEU A 251 24.39 5.70 -2.70
C LEU A 251 24.98 6.44 -1.51
N LYS A 252 25.57 7.61 -1.75
CA LYS A 252 26.12 8.42 -0.67
C LYS A 252 25.03 9.21 0.03
N LEU A 253 25.01 9.10 1.36
CA LEU A 253 24.08 9.83 2.21
C LEU A 253 24.34 11.34 2.13
N MET A 254 23.28 12.12 1.91
CA MET A 254 23.32 13.57 2.05
C MET A 254 23.54 13.92 3.53
N THR A 255 24.72 14.46 3.84
CA THR A 255 25.07 14.89 5.21
C THR A 255 24.77 16.37 5.45
N ASN A 256 24.62 17.13 4.37
CA ASN A 256 24.26 18.54 4.39
C ASN A 256 22.75 18.72 4.21
N MET A 257 22.14 19.51 5.09
CA MET A 257 20.71 19.80 5.04
C MET A 257 20.32 20.62 3.81
N ASP A 258 21.18 21.53 3.36
CA ASP A 258 20.86 22.41 2.24
C ASP A 258 20.84 21.63 0.91
N GLU A 259 21.71 20.63 0.76
CA GLU A 259 21.69 19.68 -0.35
C GLU A 259 20.40 18.85 -0.33
N TYR A 260 20.03 18.30 0.84
CA TYR A 260 18.79 17.54 1.00
C TYR A 260 17.56 18.38 0.65
N LEU A 261 17.46 19.61 1.16
CA LEU A 261 16.33 20.50 0.89
C LEU A 261 16.24 20.89 -0.59
N THR A 262 17.38 21.08 -1.26
CA THR A 262 17.42 21.38 -2.70
C THR A 262 16.83 20.22 -3.51
N VAL A 263 17.22 18.97 -3.20
CA VAL A 263 16.67 17.78 -3.84
C VAL A 263 15.19 17.60 -3.48
N GLU A 264 14.82 17.76 -2.21
CA GLU A 264 13.43 17.63 -1.74
C GLU A 264 12.49 18.62 -2.46
N LYS A 265 12.92 19.87 -2.63
CA LYS A 265 12.17 20.91 -3.38
C LYS A 265 11.99 20.54 -4.85
N GLY A 266 12.96 19.83 -5.44
CA GLY A 266 12.91 19.37 -6.82
C GLY A 266 12.06 18.11 -7.06
N ILE A 267 11.67 17.37 -6.02
CA ILE A 267 10.86 16.14 -6.17
C ILE A 267 9.42 16.49 -6.53
N HIS A 268 8.99 16.00 -7.70
CA HIS A 268 7.62 16.10 -8.19
C HIS A 268 7.00 14.70 -8.34
N GLY A 269 5.68 14.63 -8.17
CA GLY A 269 4.92 13.39 -8.38
C GLY A 269 4.70 13.06 -9.86
N GLY A 270 3.82 12.09 -10.12
CA GLY A 270 3.40 11.77 -11.48
C GLY A 270 2.74 12.97 -12.16
N MET A 271 3.10 13.23 -13.41
CA MET A 271 2.49 14.29 -14.19
C MET A 271 1.05 13.92 -14.56
N THR A 272 0.10 14.73 -14.11
CA THR A 272 -1.31 14.60 -14.49
C THR A 272 -1.74 15.90 -15.14
N MET A 273 -2.17 15.83 -16.40
CA MET A 273 -2.53 16.99 -17.18
C MET A 273 -3.76 16.67 -18.05
N SER A 274 -4.68 17.62 -18.14
CA SER A 274 -5.88 17.52 -18.98
C SER A 274 -5.98 18.74 -19.89
N SER A 275 -5.28 18.67 -21.03
CA SER A 275 -5.23 19.75 -22.05
C SER A 275 -6.53 19.88 -22.82
N HIS A 276 -7.25 18.78 -23.00
CA HIS A 276 -8.56 18.76 -23.66
C HIS A 276 -9.64 18.29 -22.68
N ARG A 277 -10.55 19.21 -22.30
CA ARG A 277 -11.55 18.96 -21.25
C ARG A 277 -12.62 17.93 -21.64
N TYR A 278 -12.83 17.70 -22.93
CA TYR A 278 -13.84 16.76 -23.42
C TYR A 278 -13.51 16.24 -24.80
N ALA A 279 -13.13 14.97 -24.91
CA ALA A 279 -13.01 14.27 -26.17
C ALA A 279 -14.12 13.22 -26.28
N LYS A 280 -14.74 13.12 -27.47
CA LYS A 280 -15.72 12.08 -27.79
C LYS A 280 -15.38 11.45 -29.13
N ALA A 281 -15.19 10.15 -29.13
CA ALA A 281 -15.01 9.37 -30.35
C ALA A 281 -16.34 9.32 -31.13
N ASN A 282 -16.27 9.43 -32.45
CA ASN A 282 -17.39 9.17 -33.35
C ASN A 282 -17.02 7.98 -34.22
N ASN A 283 -17.39 6.77 -33.83
CA ASN A 283 -17.16 5.59 -34.67
C ASN A 283 -18.36 4.63 -34.59
N PRO A 284 -18.51 3.69 -35.53
CA PRO A 284 -19.69 2.83 -35.63
C PRO A 284 -20.00 1.95 -34.40
N GLN A 285 -19.06 1.81 -33.45
CA GLN A 285 -19.26 1.03 -32.22
C GLN A 285 -19.89 1.87 -31.10
N CYS A 286 -19.96 3.20 -31.25
CA CYS A 286 -20.60 4.10 -30.29
C CYS A 286 -22.13 4.12 -30.48
N LEU A 287 -22.90 4.10 -29.38
CA LEU A 287 -24.37 4.11 -29.40
C LEU A 287 -24.98 5.36 -30.06
N ASP A 288 -24.24 6.46 -30.05
CA ASP A 288 -24.61 7.77 -30.56
C ASP A 288 -23.79 8.17 -31.79
N TYR A 289 -23.34 7.18 -32.55
CA TYR A 289 -22.63 7.36 -33.81
C TYR A 289 -23.46 8.18 -34.81
N GLU A 290 -22.81 9.20 -35.39
CA GLU A 290 -23.39 10.04 -36.43
C GLU A 290 -22.64 9.84 -37.74
N SER A 291 -23.28 9.18 -38.71
CA SER A 291 -22.69 8.93 -40.04
C SER A 291 -22.41 10.21 -40.85
N SER A 292 -22.97 11.34 -40.44
CA SER A 292 -22.72 12.66 -41.04
C SER A 292 -21.41 13.30 -40.57
N LYS A 293 -20.80 12.81 -39.49
CA LYS A 293 -19.54 13.33 -38.95
C LYS A 293 -18.36 12.41 -39.32
N PRO A 294 -17.13 12.94 -39.44
CA PRO A 294 -15.94 12.12 -39.66
C PRO A 294 -15.77 11.07 -38.55
N ASN A 295 -15.21 9.91 -38.90
CA ASN A 295 -14.89 8.91 -37.89
C ASN A 295 -13.71 9.37 -37.01
N SER A 296 -13.80 9.15 -35.72
CA SER A 296 -12.74 9.41 -34.75
C SER A 296 -12.67 8.34 -33.67
N TRP A 297 -11.46 8.10 -33.17
CA TRP A 297 -11.16 7.14 -32.09
C TRP A 297 -10.38 7.85 -31.00
N ILE A 298 -10.50 7.36 -29.77
CA ILE A 298 -9.69 7.78 -28.64
C ILE A 298 -8.73 6.65 -28.32
N MET A 299 -7.44 6.95 -28.28
CA MET A 299 -6.39 6.01 -27.93
C MET A 299 -5.98 6.22 -26.48
N TYR A 300 -5.86 5.13 -25.74
CA TYR A 300 -5.31 5.12 -24.38
C TYR A 300 -3.99 4.36 -24.40
N GLU A 301 -2.91 5.06 -24.15
CA GLU A 301 -1.57 4.47 -24.02
C GLU A 301 -1.16 4.48 -22.56
N ASN A 302 -0.57 3.38 -22.11
CA ASN A 302 0.01 3.27 -20.78
C ASN A 302 1.37 2.60 -20.89
N MET A 303 2.40 3.24 -20.35
CA MET A 303 3.74 2.69 -20.36
C MET A 303 3.87 1.61 -19.29
N ASN A 304 4.23 0.39 -19.71
CA ASN A 304 4.47 -0.72 -18.79
C ASN A 304 5.64 -0.37 -17.87
N ALA A 305 5.37 -0.39 -16.56
CA ALA A 305 6.38 -0.17 -15.52
C ALA A 305 7.26 1.08 -15.72
N LEU A 306 6.63 2.23 -16.04
CA LEU A 306 7.29 3.52 -16.29
C LEU A 306 8.48 3.81 -15.34
N TYR A 307 8.24 3.81 -14.03
CA TYR A 307 9.29 4.10 -13.05
C TYR A 307 10.41 3.05 -13.06
N SER A 308 10.08 1.77 -13.15
CA SER A 308 11.09 0.71 -13.23
C SER A 308 11.95 0.84 -14.48
N GLY A 309 11.36 1.21 -15.63
CA GLY A 309 12.10 1.50 -16.86
C GLY A 309 12.99 2.74 -16.77
N VAL A 310 12.59 3.78 -16.03
CA VAL A 310 13.46 4.93 -15.75
C VAL A 310 14.60 4.54 -14.80
N MET A 311 14.33 3.67 -13.82
CA MET A 311 15.36 3.18 -12.89
C MET A 311 16.44 2.30 -13.53
N THR A 312 16.26 1.85 -14.79
CA THR A 312 17.33 1.18 -15.55
C THR A 312 18.25 2.16 -16.29
N GLN A 313 17.98 3.47 -16.23
CA GLN A 313 18.83 4.50 -16.83
C GLN A 313 19.88 5.00 -15.83
N TYR A 314 20.84 5.80 -16.30
CA TYR A 314 21.83 6.46 -15.43
C TYR A 314 21.13 7.40 -14.44
N MET A 315 21.41 7.22 -13.14
CA MET A 315 20.82 8.01 -12.05
C MET A 315 21.92 8.56 -11.12
N PRO A 316 21.71 9.73 -10.49
CA PRO A 316 22.68 10.30 -9.56
C PRO A 316 22.83 9.44 -8.31
N THR A 317 24.08 9.15 -7.93
CA THR A 317 24.42 8.32 -6.76
C THR A 317 24.98 9.12 -5.57
N GLU A 318 25.44 10.34 -5.83
CA GLU A 318 26.03 11.27 -4.86
C GLU A 318 25.80 12.72 -5.30
N ILE A 319 25.72 13.64 -4.34
CA ILE A 319 25.83 15.08 -4.58
C ILE A 319 27.29 15.50 -4.35
N LEU A 320 27.98 15.93 -5.41
CA LEU A 320 29.40 16.30 -5.35
C LEU A 320 29.67 17.68 -4.75
N GLY A 321 28.64 18.54 -4.69
CA GLY A 321 28.72 19.90 -4.18
C GLY A 321 28.08 20.91 -5.13
N LYS A 322 28.26 22.20 -4.80
CA LYS A 322 27.83 23.32 -5.66
C LYS A 322 28.99 23.74 -6.55
N VAL A 323 28.65 24.12 -7.78
CA VAL A 323 29.58 24.62 -8.79
C VAL A 323 29.19 26.06 -9.10
N ASP A 324 30.18 26.94 -9.30
CA ASP A 324 29.92 28.32 -9.68
C ASP A 324 29.29 28.37 -11.10
N PRO A 325 28.34 29.27 -11.39
CA PRO A 325 27.62 29.30 -12.67
C PRO A 325 28.54 29.38 -13.90
N GLU A 326 29.69 30.05 -13.77
CA GLU A 326 30.68 30.19 -14.85
C GLU A 326 31.40 28.88 -15.19
N GLU A 327 31.38 27.89 -14.29
CA GLU A 327 32.01 26.58 -14.44
C GLU A 327 31.03 25.50 -14.94
N VAL A 328 29.74 25.82 -15.08
CA VAL A 328 28.72 24.90 -15.60
C VAL A 328 28.91 24.75 -17.12
N PRO A 329 29.15 23.54 -17.65
CA PRO A 329 29.28 23.31 -19.09
C PRO A 329 27.93 23.54 -19.80
N ASP A 330 27.97 23.68 -21.12
CA ASP A 330 26.73 23.74 -21.91
C ASP A 330 25.91 22.45 -21.70
N ILE A 331 24.76 22.60 -21.01
CA ILE A 331 23.90 21.47 -20.64
C ILE A 331 23.41 20.67 -21.84
N GLN A 332 23.28 21.29 -23.02
CA GLN A 332 22.82 20.59 -24.22
C GLN A 332 23.89 19.66 -24.80
N SER A 333 25.14 19.84 -24.38
CA SER A 333 26.27 19.04 -24.81
C SER A 333 26.55 17.83 -23.90
N ILE A 334 25.86 17.72 -22.76
CA ILE A 334 26.06 16.65 -21.79
C ILE A 334 25.35 15.38 -22.27
N ALA A 335 26.09 14.28 -22.35
CA ALA A 335 25.53 13.00 -22.73
C ALA A 335 24.60 12.44 -21.63
N PRO A 336 23.51 11.72 -21.98
CA PRO A 336 22.61 11.11 -20.99
C PRO A 336 23.28 10.11 -20.04
N ASP A 337 24.41 9.54 -20.44
CA ASP A 337 25.23 8.58 -19.69
C ASP A 337 26.54 9.21 -19.14
N ALA A 338 26.61 10.55 -19.08
CA ALA A 338 27.76 11.24 -18.53
C ALA A 338 27.97 10.94 -17.04
N ASP A 339 29.23 10.85 -16.61
CA ASP A 339 29.60 10.58 -15.22
C ASP A 339 29.16 11.69 -14.24
N ILE A 340 28.93 12.91 -14.75
CA ILE A 340 28.52 14.08 -13.96
C ILE A 340 27.25 14.68 -14.56
N GLY A 341 26.20 14.73 -13.74
CA GLY A 341 24.95 15.45 -14.03
C GLY A 341 24.84 16.76 -13.24
N TYR A 342 23.97 17.65 -13.70
CA TYR A 342 23.76 18.97 -13.10
C TYR A 342 22.29 19.18 -12.76
N THR A 343 22.01 19.69 -11.55
CA THR A 343 20.70 20.19 -11.17
C THR A 343 20.77 21.71 -11.15
N LEU A 344 19.90 22.37 -11.91
CA LEU A 344 19.93 23.82 -12.08
C LEU A 344 18.72 24.48 -11.40
N GLU A 345 18.99 25.52 -10.61
CA GLU A 345 17.98 26.48 -10.14
C GLU A 345 18.18 27.76 -10.94
N VAL A 346 17.25 28.07 -11.84
CA VAL A 346 17.35 29.16 -12.82
C VAL A 346 16.06 29.96 -12.87
N ASP A 347 16.19 31.25 -13.16
CA ASP A 347 15.07 32.09 -13.57
C ASP A 347 14.78 31.84 -15.06
N LEU A 348 13.52 31.54 -15.39
CA LEU A 348 13.09 31.26 -16.77
C LEU A 348 12.28 32.43 -17.32
N GLU A 349 12.69 32.95 -18.49
CA GLU A 349 11.89 33.86 -19.29
C GLU A 349 11.42 33.12 -20.56
N VAL A 350 10.11 32.92 -20.69
CA VAL A 350 9.51 32.27 -21.87
C VAL A 350 9.01 33.32 -22.86
N PRO A 351 9.58 33.41 -24.07
CA PRO A 351 9.11 34.34 -25.09
C PRO A 351 7.62 34.19 -25.40
N VAL A 352 6.91 35.31 -25.52
CA VAL A 352 5.44 35.36 -25.71
C VAL A 352 4.97 34.50 -26.89
N HIS A 353 5.73 34.47 -27.98
CA HIS A 353 5.37 33.70 -29.18
C HIS A 353 5.38 32.17 -28.97
N LEU A 354 5.92 31.68 -27.84
CA LEU A 354 5.94 30.26 -27.49
C LEU A 354 4.85 29.87 -26.47
N HIS A 355 4.06 30.83 -25.96
CA HIS A 355 3.05 30.55 -24.92
C HIS A 355 1.97 29.58 -25.42
N ASP A 356 1.46 29.78 -26.65
CA ASP A 356 0.47 28.89 -27.26
C ASP A 356 1.03 27.48 -27.50
N TYR A 357 2.33 27.37 -27.81
CA TYR A 357 3.00 26.09 -28.05
C TYR A 357 3.05 25.23 -26.77
N PHE A 358 3.33 25.84 -25.62
CA PHE A 358 3.39 25.15 -24.32
C PHE A 358 2.03 25.01 -23.63
N THR A 359 0.94 25.43 -24.24
CA THR A 359 -0.40 25.38 -23.61
C THR A 359 -0.81 23.96 -23.24
N ASN A 360 -0.45 22.97 -24.06
CA ASN A 360 -0.75 21.57 -23.78
C ASN A 360 0.22 20.91 -22.81
N TYR A 361 1.39 21.51 -22.59
CA TYR A 361 2.43 20.95 -21.72
C TYR A 361 3.26 22.10 -21.12
N PRO A 362 2.81 22.68 -20.00
CA PRO A 362 3.48 23.81 -19.39
C PRO A 362 4.89 23.43 -18.93
N LEU A 363 5.85 24.32 -19.16
CA LEU A 363 7.23 24.14 -18.74
C LEU A 363 7.39 24.48 -17.26
N ALA A 364 8.30 23.78 -16.58
CA ALA A 364 8.72 24.05 -15.20
C ALA A 364 7.55 24.27 -14.22
N PRO A 365 6.65 23.27 -14.04
CA PRO A 365 5.55 23.40 -13.11
C PRO A 365 6.06 23.58 -11.67
N GLU A 366 5.48 24.54 -10.94
CA GLU A 366 5.80 24.78 -9.54
C GLU A 366 4.81 24.08 -8.61
N LYS A 367 5.32 23.54 -7.50
CA LYS A 367 4.49 23.07 -6.40
C LYS A 367 3.86 24.27 -5.69
N GLN A 368 2.56 24.46 -5.85
CA GLN A 368 1.81 25.55 -5.21
C GLN A 368 0.61 24.99 -4.43
N ILE A 369 0.28 25.65 -3.32
CA ILE A 369 -0.99 25.42 -2.61
C ILE A 369 -2.07 26.13 -3.42
N VAL A 370 -3.11 25.41 -3.83
CA VAL A 370 -4.23 26.02 -4.56
C VAL A 370 -4.98 26.94 -3.59
N PRO A 371 -5.00 28.26 -3.81
CA PRO A 371 -5.70 29.16 -2.92
C PRO A 371 -7.22 29.00 -3.10
N GLU A 372 -7.96 29.22 -2.02
CA GLU A 372 -9.41 28.92 -1.95
C GLU A 372 -10.24 29.69 -3.00
N ASN A 373 -9.71 30.81 -3.51
CA ASN A 373 -10.35 31.60 -4.57
C ASN A 373 -10.14 31.05 -6.00
N TRP A 374 -9.37 29.97 -6.17
CA TRP A 374 -9.15 29.29 -7.46
C TRP A 374 -9.94 27.98 -7.60
N LEU A 375 -10.50 27.48 -6.51
CA LEU A 375 -11.44 26.35 -6.45
C LEU A 375 -12.87 26.84 -6.63
#